data_AF-A0A847ASS4-F1
#
_entry.id   AF-A0A847ASS4-F1
#
_cell.length_a   1.000
_cell.length_b   1.000
_cell.length_c   1.000
_cell.angle_alpha   90.00
_cell.angle_beta   90.00
_cell.angle_gamma   90.00
#
_symmetry.space_group_name_H-M   'P 1'
#
loop_
_entity.id
_entity.type
_entity.pdbx_description
1 polymer ?
#
loop_
_entity_poly.entity_id
_entity_poly.type
_entity_poly.pdbx_seq_one_letter_code
_entity_poly.pdbx_strand_id
1 'polypeptide(L)' 'HNSWQQAQSTAGGVKLTQVNPKTLESLKVKGLYFAGEILDVDGDCGGFNLQWAWSSGYTAGHFCSIK' A
#
# COMPACT_ATOMS: atom_id res chain seq x y z
N HIS A 1 12.00 22.50 -12.78
CA HIS A 1 11.40 21.63 -11.75
C HIS A 1 10.34 20.78 -12.42
N ASN A 2 10.35 19.47 -12.18
CA ASN A 2 9.34 18.56 -12.74
C ASN A 2 8.03 18.72 -11.97
N SER A 3 6.92 18.56 -12.68
CA SER A 3 5.57 18.65 -12.12
C SER A 3 5.03 17.28 -11.71
N TRP A 4 3.88 17.23 -11.03
CA TRP A 4 3.20 15.99 -10.66
C TRP A 4 2.92 15.07 -11.87
N GLN A 5 2.68 15.65 -13.04
CA GLN A 5 2.47 14.92 -14.30
C GLN A 5 3.67 14.07 -14.72
N GLN A 6 4.85 14.32 -14.14
CA GLN A 6 6.09 13.61 -14.41
C GLN A 6 6.55 12.77 -13.20
N ALA A 7 5.79 12.75 -12.11
CA ALA A 7 6.10 11.96 -10.93
C ALA A 7 5.89 10.47 -11.21
N GLN A 8 6.79 9.63 -10.70
CA GLN A 8 6.73 8.17 -10.87
C GLN A 8 6.00 7.46 -9.72
N SER A 9 5.88 8.12 -8.58
CA SER A 9 5.23 7.63 -7.37
C SER A 9 4.74 8.82 -6.54
N THR A 10 3.79 8.54 -5.66
CA THR A 10 3.24 9.47 -4.69
C THR A 10 3.87 9.20 -3.32
N ALA A 11 4.28 10.26 -2.62
CA ALA A 11 4.58 10.19 -1.18
C ALA A 11 3.34 10.57 -0.38
N GLY A 12 3.02 9.81 0.66
CA GLY A 12 1.74 9.93 1.38
C GLY A 12 0.76 8.82 1.05
N GLY A 13 -0.44 8.89 1.64
CA GLY A 13 -1.52 7.93 1.38
C GLY A 13 -2.36 7.64 2.62
N VAL A 14 -2.93 6.44 2.67
CA VAL A 14 -3.62 5.92 3.86
C VAL A 14 -2.59 5.68 4.96
N LYS A 15 -2.75 6.38 6.09
CA LYS A 15 -1.88 6.26 7.26
C LYS A 15 -1.78 4.82 7.74
N LEU A 16 -0.55 4.32 7.88
CA LEU A 16 -0.27 2.96 8.35
C LEU A 16 -0.82 2.67 9.75
N THR A 17 -0.98 3.70 10.59
CA THR A 17 -1.62 3.59 11.92
C THR A 17 -3.11 3.23 11.86
N GLN A 18 -3.74 3.25 10.68
CA GLN A 18 -5.14 2.88 10.46
C GLN A 18 -5.31 1.52 9.78
N VAL A 19 -4.21 0.80 9.56
CA VAL A 19 -4.18 -0.47 8.83
C VAL A 19 -3.46 -1.50 9.69
N ASN A 20 -3.96 -2.73 9.72
CA ASN A 20 -3.28 -3.82 10.41
C ASN A 20 -2.00 -4.18 9.65
N PRO A 21 -0.80 -4.09 10.26
CA PRO A 21 0.47 -4.28 9.56
C PRO A 21 0.70 -5.71 9.08
N LYS A 22 -0.01 -6.70 9.64
CA LYS A 22 0.11 -8.11 9.25
C LYS A 22 -0.83 -8.48 8.11
N THR A 23 -2.04 -7.93 8.10
CA THR A 23 -3.11 -8.35 7.16
C THR A 23 -3.44 -7.33 6.10
N LEU A 24 -3.03 -6.08 6.31
CA LEU A 24 -3.40 -4.90 5.52
C LEU A 24 -4.90 -4.58 5.50
N GLU A 25 -5.65 -5.13 6.46
CA GLU A 25 -7.05 -4.78 6.69
C GLU A 25 -7.16 -3.41 7.39
N SER A 26 -8.19 -2.64 7.04
CA SER A 26 -8.57 -1.44 7.75
C SER A 26 -8.88 -1.74 9.22
N LEU A 27 -8.34 -0.94 10.13
CA LEU A 27 -8.70 -0.99 11.55
C LEU A 27 -10.08 -0.36 11.82
N LYS A 28 -10.67 0.33 10.83
CA LYS A 28 -11.96 1.03 10.96
C LYS A 28 -13.12 0.27 10.30
N VAL A 29 -12.85 -0.45 9.20
CA VAL A 29 -13.88 -1.13 8.40
C VAL A 29 -13.46 -2.58 8.20
N LYS A 30 -14.17 -3.52 8.84
CA LYS A 30 -13.91 -4.95 8.67
C LYS A 30 -14.13 -5.37 7.22
N GLY A 31 -13.25 -6.23 6.71
CA GLY A 31 -13.32 -6.72 5.33
C GLY A 31 -12.83 -5.74 4.25
N LEU A 32 -12.40 -4.52 4.63
CA LEU A 32 -11.74 -3.59 3.70
C LEU A 32 -10.23 -3.72 3.82
N TYR A 33 -9.53 -3.91 2.71
CA TYR A 33 -8.08 -4.08 2.66
C TYR A 33 -7.45 -3.07 1.70
N PHE A 34 -6.20 -2.72 1.96
CA PHE A 34 -5.41 -1.81 1.13
C PHE A 34 -4.10 -2.48 0.70
N ALA A 35 -3.61 -2.13 -0.49
CA ALA A 35 -2.34 -2.61 -1.01
C ALA A 35 -1.75 -1.61 -2.00
N GLY A 36 -0.43 -1.66 -2.18
CA GLY A 36 0.31 -0.81 -3.11
C GLY A 36 0.41 0.65 -2.67
N GLU A 37 0.57 1.51 -3.68
CA GLU A 37 0.90 2.94 -3.54
C GLU A 37 -0.18 3.77 -2.83
N ILE A 38 -1.39 3.23 -2.62
CA ILE A 38 -2.42 3.95 -1.86
C ILE A 38 -2.11 4.01 -0.36
N LEU A 39 -1.25 3.11 0.13
CA LEU A 39 -0.73 3.15 1.49
C LEU A 39 0.40 4.18 1.57
N ASP A 40 0.54 4.81 2.73
CA ASP A 40 1.61 5.76 3.05
C ASP A 40 2.97 5.05 3.18
N VAL A 41 3.45 4.52 2.05
CA VAL A 41 4.71 3.81 1.84
C VAL A 41 5.24 4.17 0.47
N ASP A 42 6.34 4.91 0.45
CA ASP A 42 7.12 5.20 -0.75
C ASP A 42 8.56 4.76 -0.55
N GLY A 43 9.12 4.10 -1.57
CA GLY A 43 10.51 3.68 -1.62
C GLY A 43 11.31 4.47 -2.66
N ASP A 44 12.64 4.38 -2.56
CA ASP A 44 13.54 4.96 -3.55
C ASP A 44 13.32 4.38 -4.96
N CYS A 45 13.90 5.06 -5.96
CA CYS A 45 13.98 4.51 -7.31
C CYS A 45 14.82 3.22 -7.32
N GLY A 46 14.45 2.24 -8.15
CA GLY A 46 15.13 0.94 -8.22
C GLY A 46 14.23 -0.28 -8.02
N GLY A 47 12.91 -0.10 -8.11
CA GLY A 47 11.94 -1.20 -8.07
C GLY A 47 11.30 -1.44 -6.68
N PHE A 48 11.64 -0.65 -5.67
CA PHE A 48 11.09 -0.80 -4.32
C PHE A 48 9.57 -0.58 -4.25
N ASN A 49 9.04 0.41 -4.96
CA ASN A 49 7.58 0.64 -5.02
C ASN A 49 6.84 -0.53 -5.68
N LEU A 50 7.45 -1.16 -6.71
CA LEU A 50 6.88 -2.36 -7.33
C LEU A 50 6.95 -3.55 -6.37
N GLN A 51 8.09 -3.78 -5.72
CA GLN A 51 8.23 -4.82 -4.71
C GLN A 51 7.20 -4.68 -3.58
N TRP A 52 6.94 -3.44 -3.15
CA TRP A 52 5.88 -3.13 -2.20
C TRP A 52 4.49 -3.46 -2.76
N ALA A 53 4.17 -3.05 -3.99
CA ALA A 53 2.90 -3.36 -4.62
C ALA A 53 2.65 -4.87 -4.71
N TRP A 54 3.65 -5.67 -5.07
CA TRP A 54 3.53 -7.13 -5.13
C TRP A 54 3.35 -7.77 -3.75
N SER A 55 4.20 -7.40 -2.79
CA SER A 55 4.20 -7.98 -1.45
C SER A 55 2.89 -7.65 -0.72
N SER A 56 2.49 -6.39 -0.74
CA SER A 56 1.24 -5.93 -0.12
C SER A 56 0.01 -6.51 -0.81
N GLY A 57 -0.01 -6.57 -2.15
CA GLY A 57 -1.09 -7.18 -2.91
C GLY A 57 -1.30 -8.65 -2.56
N TYR A 58 -0.21 -9.42 -2.47
CA TYR A 58 -0.27 -10.82 -2.02
C TYR A 58 -0.82 -10.92 -0.59
N THR A 59 -0.29 -10.14 0.35
CA THR A 59 -0.73 -10.16 1.76
C THR A 59 -2.22 -9.82 1.89
N ALA A 60 -2.67 -8.70 1.29
CA ALA A 60 -4.07 -8.28 1.34
C ALA A 60 -4.99 -9.33 0.69
N GLY A 61 -4.62 -9.86 -0.48
CA GLY A 61 -5.39 -10.90 -1.16
C GLY A 61 -5.50 -12.19 -0.34
N HIS A 62 -4.39 -12.68 0.22
CA HIS A 62 -4.35 -13.87 1.06
C HIS A 62 -5.25 -13.73 2.29
N PHE A 63 -5.15 -12.63 3.02
CA PHE A 63 -5.95 -12.41 4.23
C PHE A 63 -7.42 -12.06 3.94
N CYS A 64 -7.73 -11.54 2.76
CA CYS A 64 -9.11 -11.33 2.32
C CYS A 64 -9.80 -12.64 1.93
N SER A 65 -9.06 -13.65 1.45
CA SER A 65 -9.66 -14.91 0.99
C SER A 65 -9.93 -15.95 2.08
N ILE A 66 -9.23 -15.85 3.22
CA ILE A 66 -9.31 -16.85 4.32
C ILE A 66 -10.10 -16.36 5.54
N LYS A 67 -10.65 -15.14 5.47
CA LYS A 67 -11.52 -14.56 6.49
C LYS A 67 -12.98 -14.67 6.06
#